data_AF-A0A1G9LH90-F1
#
_entry.id   AF-A0A1G9LH90-F1
#
_cell.length_a   1.000
_cell.length_b   1.000
_cell.length_c   1.000
_cell.angle_alpha   90.00
_cell.angle_beta   90.00
_cell.angle_gamma   90.00
#
_symmetry.space_group_name_H-M   'P 1'
#
loop_
_entity.id
_entity.type
_entity.pdbx_description
1 polymer ?
#
loop_
_entity_poly.entity_id
_entity_poly.type
_entity_poly.pdbx_seq_one_letter_code
_entity_poly.pdbx_strand_id
1 'polypeptide(L)'
;MVRITVPALAALLLLSACASHDGPSPRGRDGIPGGGPGSAGGFNMAVGLVDQGDYEQALPILRCVAGQGSGFEIAEYLAGYSAIQLASAESTPAILRDEMRVEGLDRLTRAARAGWPAAQAELAVQFSRIESEQAPERAAYWAAVYRRNIRDRTYGLDRLDNSVEAQISSRMDGARSAQIETEAASFIAEPLAAIATTPACAPWLGSPRSGRQGGRGRDGSDRGERPGGGGRGGSGGRPGG
;
A
#
# COMPACT_ATOMS: atom_id res chain seq x y z
N MET A 1 -5.30 37.83 -40.46
CA MET A 1 -4.13 36.94 -40.65
C MET A 1 -3.03 37.43 -39.73
N VAL A 2 -2.76 36.74 -38.62
CA VAL A 2 -1.77 37.17 -37.61
C VAL A 2 -0.66 36.14 -37.58
N ARG A 3 0.56 36.57 -37.90
CA ARG A 3 1.79 35.77 -37.85
C ARG A 3 2.38 35.89 -36.44
N ILE A 4 2.56 34.78 -35.74
CA ILE A 4 3.23 34.74 -34.44
C ILE A 4 4.58 34.06 -34.64
N THR A 5 5.64 34.84 -34.44
CA THR A 5 7.06 34.46 -34.45
C THR A 5 7.45 33.75 -33.16
N VAL A 6 8.05 32.57 -33.28
CA VAL A 6 8.62 31.76 -32.18
C VAL A 6 10.10 32.14 -31.99
N PRO A 7 10.54 32.66 -30.84
CA PRO A 7 11.96 32.73 -30.54
C PRO A 7 12.40 31.40 -29.90
N ALA A 8 13.30 30.72 -30.61
CA ALA A 8 14.16 29.69 -30.07
C ALA A 8 15.13 30.33 -29.06
N LEU A 9 15.20 29.82 -27.82
CA LEU A 9 16.29 30.20 -26.92
C LEU A 9 16.71 29.05 -26.00
N ALA A 10 17.94 28.61 -26.28
CA ALA A 10 19.02 28.23 -25.35
C ALA A 10 18.73 27.18 -24.27
N ALA A 11 19.20 25.97 -24.58
CA ALA A 11 19.59 24.95 -23.64
C ALA A 11 20.69 25.47 -22.69
N LEU A 12 20.47 25.36 -21.38
CA LEU A 12 21.50 25.49 -20.36
C LEU A 12 21.49 24.21 -19.50
N LEU A 13 22.37 23.30 -19.91
CA LEU A 13 22.78 22.10 -19.19
C LEU A 13 23.55 22.52 -17.93
N LEU A 14 22.88 22.55 -16.78
CA LEU A 14 23.55 22.55 -15.49
C LEU A 14 23.62 21.11 -14.98
N LEU A 15 24.79 20.51 -15.19
CA LEU A 15 25.23 19.25 -14.59
C LEU A 15 25.28 19.42 -13.06
N SER A 16 24.22 19.04 -12.36
CA SER A 16 24.28 18.81 -10.92
C SER A 16 25.06 17.51 -10.66
N ALA A 17 26.30 17.69 -10.22
CA ALA A 17 27.15 16.62 -9.71
C ALA A 17 26.46 15.97 -8.50
N CYS A 18 25.94 14.76 -8.69
CA CYS A 18 25.56 13.88 -7.59
C CYS A 18 26.84 13.43 -6.88
N ALA A 19 27.22 14.16 -5.83
CA ALA A 19 28.21 13.70 -4.87
C ALA A 19 27.69 12.42 -4.21
N SER A 20 28.33 11.30 -4.53
CA SER A 20 28.17 10.01 -3.86
C SER A 20 28.59 10.17 -2.40
N HIS A 21 27.63 10.46 -1.53
CA HIS A 21 27.83 10.57 -0.09
C HIS A 21 27.71 9.17 0.52
N ASP A 22 28.82 8.42 0.51
CA ASP A 22 28.99 7.20 1.30
C ASP A 22 29.16 7.57 2.78
N GLY A 23 28.07 8.03 3.40
CA GLY A 23 27.99 8.18 4.84
C GLY A 23 27.74 6.83 5.51
N PRO A 24 28.48 6.46 6.57
CA PRO A 24 28.16 5.26 7.35
C PRO A 24 26.74 5.38 7.90
N SER A 25 25.87 4.45 7.52
CA SER A 25 24.49 4.40 8.00
C SER A 25 24.49 4.41 9.53
N PRO A 26 23.72 5.31 10.18
CA PRO A 26 23.63 5.35 11.64
C PRO A 26 23.01 4.05 12.14
N ARG A 27 23.87 3.14 12.61
CA ARG A 27 23.49 2.04 13.49
C ARG A 27 23.12 2.65 14.84
N GLY A 28 21.84 2.93 15.06
CA GLY A 28 21.41 3.46 16.35
C GLY A 28 20.08 4.18 16.29
N ARG A 29 19.02 3.48 15.91
CA ARG A 29 17.69 3.81 16.40
C ARG A 29 17.14 2.60 17.13
N ASP A 30 17.58 2.47 18.37
CA ASP A 30 16.97 1.59 19.35
C ASP A 30 15.51 2.03 19.52
N GLY A 31 14.56 1.12 19.28
CA GLY A 31 13.24 1.21 19.93
C GLY A 31 11.99 1.32 19.07
N ILE A 32 12.04 1.30 17.74
CA ILE A 32 10.86 0.84 16.99
C ILE A 32 11.07 -0.66 16.79
N PRO A 33 10.16 -1.53 17.26
CA PRO A 33 10.14 -2.93 16.86
C PRO A 33 9.92 -2.95 15.35
N GLY A 34 11.01 -2.80 14.59
CA GLY A 34 11.06 -3.02 13.16
C GLY A 34 10.88 -4.51 12.96
N GLY A 35 9.61 -4.93 12.98
CA GLY A 35 9.16 -6.18 12.41
C GLY A 35 9.52 -6.14 10.93
N GLY A 36 10.77 -6.50 10.62
CA GLY A 36 11.12 -6.96 9.28
C GLY A 36 10.17 -8.11 8.90
N PRO A 37 10.06 -8.46 7.61
CA PRO A 37 8.99 -9.29 7.01
C PRO A 37 8.94 -10.78 7.46
N GLY A 38 9.26 -11.09 8.71
CA GLY A 38 9.08 -12.38 9.36
C GLY A 38 7.66 -12.66 9.85
N SER A 39 6.71 -11.71 9.78
CA SER A 39 5.26 -11.97 9.86
C SER A 39 4.60 -12.09 8.48
N ALA A 40 5.40 -12.15 7.41
CA ALA A 40 4.89 -12.18 6.03
C ALA A 40 4.09 -13.44 5.67
N GLY A 41 4.06 -14.45 6.53
CA GLY A 41 3.28 -15.67 6.29
C GLY A 41 1.79 -15.39 6.07
N GLY A 42 1.13 -14.76 7.05
CA GLY A 42 -0.30 -14.47 6.95
C GLY A 42 -0.62 -13.48 5.83
N PHE A 43 0.14 -12.38 5.73
CA PHE A 43 -0.10 -11.38 4.71
C PHE A 43 0.10 -11.92 3.28
N ASN A 44 1.24 -12.55 2.98
CA ASN A 44 1.52 -13.06 1.63
C ASN A 44 0.54 -14.16 1.23
N MET A 45 0.17 -15.03 2.17
CA MET A 45 -0.86 -16.05 1.94
C MET A 45 -2.19 -15.39 1.58
N ALA A 46 -2.61 -14.36 2.32
CA ALA A 46 -3.86 -13.67 2.05
C ALA A 46 -3.85 -12.90 0.73
N VAL A 47 -2.72 -12.27 0.36
CA VAL A 47 -2.53 -11.67 -0.97
C VAL A 47 -2.70 -12.73 -2.06
N GLY A 48 -2.06 -13.89 -1.91
CA GLY A 48 -2.21 -14.99 -2.86
C GLY A 48 -3.65 -15.48 -3.00
N LEU A 49 -4.43 -15.48 -1.91
CA LEU A 49 -5.86 -15.79 -1.94
C LEU A 49 -6.67 -14.69 -2.67
N VAL A 50 -6.38 -13.41 -2.44
CA VAL A 50 -7.01 -12.30 -3.17
C VAL A 50 -6.74 -12.42 -4.68
N ASP A 51 -5.49 -12.72 -5.06
CA ASP A 51 -5.09 -12.87 -6.47
C ASP A 51 -5.82 -14.05 -7.16
N GLN A 52 -6.21 -15.08 -6.39
CA GLN A 52 -7.00 -16.22 -6.85
C GLN A 52 -8.52 -15.97 -6.84
N GLY A 53 -8.97 -14.83 -6.30
CA GLY A 53 -10.38 -14.53 -6.10
C GLY A 53 -11.01 -15.20 -4.88
N ASP A 54 -10.21 -15.83 -4.01
CA ASP A 54 -10.65 -16.51 -2.78
C ASP A 54 -10.86 -15.53 -1.62
N TYR A 55 -11.71 -14.52 -1.85
CA TYR A 55 -11.95 -13.42 -0.91
C TYR A 55 -12.50 -13.89 0.46
N GLU A 56 -13.29 -14.96 0.48
CA GLU A 56 -13.86 -15.54 1.70
C GLU A 56 -12.76 -16.03 2.65
N GLN A 57 -11.72 -16.66 2.09
CA GLN A 57 -10.58 -17.14 2.86
C GLN A 57 -9.60 -16.00 3.18
N ALA A 58 -9.38 -15.08 2.23
CA ALA A 58 -8.45 -13.97 2.40
C ALA A 58 -8.87 -12.99 3.50
N LEU A 59 -10.16 -12.63 3.52
CA LEU A 59 -10.69 -11.57 4.39
C LEU A 59 -10.36 -11.78 5.88
N PRO A 60 -10.66 -12.91 6.54
CA PRO A 60 -10.35 -13.08 7.96
C PRO A 60 -8.85 -12.95 8.27
N ILE A 61 -7.97 -13.36 7.37
CA ILE A 61 -6.51 -13.22 7.55
C ILE A 61 -6.12 -11.74 7.44
N LEU A 62 -6.63 -11.04 6.42
CA LEU A 62 -6.35 -9.61 6.22
C LEU A 62 -6.89 -8.76 7.37
N ARG A 63 -8.06 -9.08 7.95
CA ARG A 63 -8.59 -8.42 9.16
C ARG A 63 -7.59 -8.49 10.32
N CYS A 64 -7.00 -9.66 10.54
CA CYS A 64 -5.99 -9.85 11.57
C CYS A 64 -4.71 -9.06 11.30
N VAL A 65 -4.20 -9.14 10.07
CA VAL A 65 -2.96 -8.44 9.68
C VAL A 65 -3.12 -6.93 9.73
N ALA A 66 -4.21 -6.39 9.20
CA ALA A 66 -4.49 -4.96 9.22
C ALA A 66 -4.64 -4.40 10.64
N GLY A 67 -5.08 -5.24 11.59
CA GLY A 67 -5.19 -4.87 12.99
C GLY A 67 -3.85 -4.52 13.66
N GLN A 68 -2.71 -4.81 13.03
CA GLN A 68 -1.39 -4.39 13.53
C GLN A 68 -1.17 -2.86 13.44
N GLY A 69 -2.00 -2.12 12.69
CA GLY A 69 -1.97 -0.66 12.63
C GLY A 69 -1.02 -0.11 11.55
N SER A 70 -0.28 0.95 11.88
CA SER A 70 0.59 1.66 10.93
C SER A 70 1.59 0.73 10.24
N GLY A 71 1.73 0.89 8.92
CA GLY A 71 2.54 0.02 8.05
C GLY A 71 1.74 -1.13 7.42
N PHE A 72 0.47 -1.33 7.82
CA PHE A 72 -0.42 -2.36 7.29
C PHE A 72 -1.58 -1.78 6.48
N GLU A 73 -1.41 -0.58 5.90
CA GLU A 73 -2.45 0.10 5.10
C GLU A 73 -2.86 -0.71 3.87
N ILE A 74 -1.92 -1.45 3.27
CA ILE A 74 -2.22 -2.37 2.18
C ILE A 74 -3.09 -3.54 2.63
N ALA A 75 -2.87 -4.09 3.83
CA ALA A 75 -3.71 -5.17 4.35
C ALA A 75 -5.13 -4.66 4.65
N GLU A 76 -5.23 -3.43 5.17
CA GLU A 76 -6.51 -2.77 5.41
C GLU A 76 -7.27 -2.50 4.10
N TYR A 77 -6.57 -2.04 3.06
CA TYR A 77 -7.11 -1.89 1.71
C TYR A 77 -7.61 -3.23 1.15
N LEU A 78 -6.78 -4.27 1.18
CA LEU A 78 -7.15 -5.59 0.64
C LEU A 78 -8.30 -6.23 1.41
N ALA A 79 -8.38 -6.01 2.73
CA ALA A 79 -9.53 -6.45 3.52
C ALA A 79 -10.81 -5.71 3.08
N GLY A 80 -10.73 -4.39 2.88
CA GLY A 80 -11.85 -3.60 2.37
C GLY A 80 -12.29 -4.04 0.98
N TYR A 81 -11.33 -4.22 0.06
CA TYR A 81 -11.57 -4.72 -1.28
C TYR A 81 -12.23 -6.11 -1.27
N SER A 82 -11.68 -7.06 -0.51
CA SER A 82 -12.24 -8.42 -0.40
C SER A 82 -13.68 -8.41 0.11
N ALA A 83 -14.00 -7.55 1.09
CA ALA A 83 -15.36 -7.40 1.59
C ALA A 83 -16.32 -6.81 0.52
N ILE A 84 -15.90 -5.82 -0.28
CA ILE A 84 -16.70 -5.32 -1.41
C ILE A 84 -16.95 -6.41 -2.46
N GLN A 85 -15.95 -7.25 -2.74
CA GLN A 85 -16.08 -8.35 -3.70
C GLN A 85 -17.08 -9.39 -3.20
N LEU A 86 -17.02 -9.78 -1.92
CA LEU A 86 -18.02 -10.63 -1.30
C LEU A 86 -19.42 -9.98 -1.29
N ALA A 87 -19.52 -8.69 -1.02
CA ALA A 87 -20.79 -7.97 -1.07
C ALA A 87 -21.45 -7.98 -2.46
N SER A 88 -20.65 -8.14 -3.52
CA SER A 88 -21.09 -8.16 -4.91
C SER A 88 -21.31 -9.58 -5.45
N ALA A 89 -20.82 -10.60 -4.75
CA ALA A 89 -20.94 -11.99 -5.18
C ALA A 89 -22.38 -12.49 -5.06
N GLU A 90 -22.88 -13.13 -6.13
CA GLU A 90 -24.23 -13.71 -6.13
C GLU A 90 -24.39 -14.84 -5.09
N SER A 91 -23.30 -15.55 -4.80
CA SER A 91 -23.26 -16.62 -3.79
C SER A 91 -23.37 -16.10 -2.35
N THR A 92 -23.07 -14.83 -2.09
CA THR A 92 -23.16 -14.26 -0.74
C THR A 92 -24.63 -14.03 -0.37
N PRO A 93 -25.12 -14.54 0.78
CA PRO A 93 -26.48 -14.28 1.25
C PRO A 93 -26.80 -12.79 1.32
N ALA A 94 -28.02 -12.40 0.94
CA ALA A 94 -28.42 -10.98 0.86
C ALA A 94 -28.15 -10.19 2.15
N ILE A 95 -28.43 -10.77 3.32
CA ILE A 95 -28.15 -10.14 4.62
C ILE A 95 -26.66 -9.86 4.83
N LEU A 96 -25.78 -10.77 4.39
CA LEU A 96 -24.35 -10.62 4.50
C LEU A 96 -23.79 -9.64 3.46
N ARG A 97 -24.44 -9.44 2.31
CA ARG A 97 -23.97 -8.49 1.29
C ARG A 97 -23.94 -7.06 1.83
N ASP A 98 -24.97 -6.66 2.57
CA ASP A 98 -25.03 -5.31 3.15
C ASP A 98 -23.98 -5.12 4.24
N GLU A 99 -23.80 -6.11 5.12
CA GLU A 99 -22.74 -6.11 6.14
C GLU A 99 -21.35 -6.03 5.52
N MET A 100 -21.07 -6.85 4.50
CA MET A 100 -19.80 -6.84 3.79
C MET A 100 -19.57 -5.52 3.02
N ARG A 101 -20.62 -4.90 2.48
CA ARG A 101 -20.50 -3.59 1.82
C ARG A 101 -20.11 -2.50 2.82
N VAL A 102 -20.78 -2.47 3.97
CA VAL A 102 -20.48 -1.52 5.04
C VAL A 102 -19.05 -1.72 5.55
N GLU A 103 -18.66 -2.96 5.85
CA GLU A 103 -17.30 -3.26 6.28
C GLU A 103 -16.26 -2.87 5.22
N GLY A 104 -16.53 -3.18 3.94
CA GLY A 104 -15.66 -2.86 2.83
C GLY A 104 -15.40 -1.36 2.73
N LEU A 105 -16.45 -0.55 2.74
CA LEU A 105 -16.35 0.92 2.70
C LEU A 105 -15.63 1.50 3.92
N ASP A 106 -15.87 0.95 5.11
CA ASP A 106 -15.24 1.41 6.36
C ASP A 106 -13.72 1.13 6.34
N ARG A 107 -13.33 -0.07 5.93
CA ARG A 107 -11.91 -0.44 5.76
C ARG A 107 -11.21 0.37 4.68
N LEU A 108 -11.83 0.51 3.51
CA LEU A 108 -11.31 1.37 2.45
C LEU A 108 -11.14 2.81 2.94
N THR A 109 -12.10 3.34 3.71
CA THR A 109 -12.01 4.68 4.33
C THR A 109 -10.81 4.78 5.27
N ARG A 110 -10.58 3.80 6.14
CA ARG A 110 -9.39 3.79 7.02
C ARG A 110 -8.08 3.75 6.23
N ALA A 111 -7.96 2.85 5.25
CA ALA A 111 -6.76 2.77 4.40
C ALA A 111 -6.53 4.06 3.59
N ALA A 112 -7.59 4.66 3.05
CA ALA A 112 -7.51 5.91 2.27
C ALA A 112 -7.10 7.10 3.15
N ARG A 113 -7.65 7.20 4.37
CA ARG A 113 -7.22 8.17 5.40
C ARG A 113 -5.77 7.97 5.81
N ALA A 114 -5.30 6.73 5.87
CA ALA A 114 -3.89 6.41 6.10
C ALA A 114 -2.97 6.68 4.88
N GLY A 115 -3.50 7.31 3.83
CA GLY A 115 -2.74 7.77 2.68
C GLY A 115 -2.47 6.68 1.63
N TRP A 116 -3.16 5.53 1.69
CA TRP A 116 -3.02 4.48 0.69
C TRP A 116 -3.71 4.87 -0.64
N PRO A 117 -2.95 5.13 -1.73
CA PRO A 117 -3.52 5.68 -2.96
C PRO A 117 -4.54 4.77 -3.63
N ALA A 118 -4.33 3.45 -3.61
CA ALA A 118 -5.29 2.52 -4.20
C ALA A 118 -6.64 2.52 -3.46
N ALA A 119 -6.65 2.75 -2.14
CA ALA A 119 -7.90 2.88 -1.39
C ALA A 119 -8.62 4.20 -1.71
N GLN A 120 -7.88 5.29 -1.92
CA GLN A 120 -8.45 6.58 -2.32
C GLN A 120 -9.13 6.48 -3.71
N ALA A 121 -8.45 5.88 -4.69
CA ALA A 121 -9.04 5.63 -6.01
C ALA A 121 -10.26 4.69 -5.93
N GLU A 122 -10.15 3.59 -5.17
CA GLU A 122 -11.25 2.64 -5.00
C GLU A 122 -12.49 3.29 -4.35
N LEU A 123 -12.32 4.14 -3.33
CA LEU A 123 -13.45 4.86 -2.74
C LEU A 123 -14.12 5.80 -3.74
N ALA A 124 -13.37 6.46 -4.62
CA ALA A 124 -13.95 7.29 -5.66
C ALA A 124 -14.86 6.45 -6.59
N VAL A 125 -14.41 5.26 -6.98
CA VAL A 125 -15.20 4.31 -7.79
C VAL A 125 -16.42 3.80 -7.01
N GLN A 126 -16.26 3.41 -5.75
CA GLN A 126 -17.38 2.87 -4.96
C GLN A 126 -18.45 3.94 -4.71
N PHE A 127 -18.06 5.17 -4.35
CA PHE A 127 -19.03 6.25 -4.18
C PHE A 127 -19.65 6.73 -5.49
N SER A 128 -18.97 6.62 -6.65
CA SER A 128 -19.60 6.99 -7.92
C SER A 128 -20.76 6.06 -8.32
N ARG A 129 -20.79 4.85 -7.77
CA ARG A 129 -21.83 3.83 -8.02
C ARG A 129 -23.00 3.88 -7.03
N ILE A 130 -22.87 4.62 -5.93
CA ILE A 130 -23.92 4.73 -4.92
C ILE A 130 -24.89 5.82 -5.32
N GLU A 131 -26.17 5.49 -5.43
CA GLU A 131 -27.24 6.44 -5.70
C GLU A 131 -27.72 7.07 -4.38
N SER A 132 -27.01 8.12 -3.95
CA SER A 132 -27.40 8.97 -2.82
C SER A 132 -26.96 10.41 -3.06
N GLU A 133 -27.60 11.36 -2.38
CA GLU A 133 -27.29 12.80 -2.52
C GLU A 133 -25.83 13.13 -2.17
N GLN A 134 -25.27 12.46 -1.16
CA GLN A 134 -23.92 12.72 -0.66
C GLN A 134 -22.83 11.95 -1.41
N ALA A 135 -23.17 10.85 -2.09
CA ALA A 135 -22.19 9.96 -2.69
C ALA A 135 -21.35 10.63 -3.79
N PRO A 136 -21.91 11.44 -4.73
CA PRO A 136 -21.12 12.17 -5.71
C PRO A 136 -20.05 13.08 -5.11
N GLU A 137 -20.37 13.79 -4.01
CA GLU A 137 -19.39 14.64 -3.32
C GLU A 137 -18.27 13.83 -2.68
N ARG A 138 -18.60 12.70 -2.04
CA ARG A 138 -17.59 11.78 -1.46
C ARG A 138 -16.71 11.17 -2.54
N ALA A 139 -17.28 10.84 -3.71
CA ALA A 139 -16.53 10.34 -4.85
C ALA A 139 -15.53 11.40 -5.36
N ALA A 140 -16.00 12.63 -5.56
CA ALA A 140 -15.18 13.76 -5.98
C ALA A 140 -14.05 14.08 -4.98
N TYR A 141 -14.35 14.05 -3.68
CA TYR A 141 -13.34 14.25 -2.64
C TYR A 141 -12.21 13.22 -2.73
N TRP A 142 -12.54 11.92 -2.80
CA TRP A 142 -11.51 10.89 -2.85
C TRP A 142 -10.74 10.87 -4.17
N ALA A 143 -11.38 11.22 -5.29
CA ALA A 143 -10.70 11.43 -6.57
C ALA A 143 -9.68 12.57 -6.49
N ALA A 144 -10.06 13.72 -5.93
CA ALA A 144 -9.17 14.86 -5.74
C ALA A 144 -7.99 14.52 -4.81
N VAL A 145 -8.25 13.84 -3.69
CA VAL A 145 -7.18 13.37 -2.78
C VAL A 145 -6.22 12.41 -3.51
N TYR A 146 -6.75 11.44 -4.27
CA TYR A 146 -5.93 10.50 -5.05
C TYR A 146 -5.05 11.21 -6.07
N ARG A 147 -5.57 12.18 -6.82
CA ARG A 147 -4.81 12.92 -7.85
C ARG A 147 -3.63 13.71 -7.29
N ARG A 148 -3.71 14.12 -6.02
CA ARG A 148 -2.64 14.80 -5.27
C ARG A 148 -1.66 13.82 -4.61
N ASN A 149 -1.99 12.53 -4.52
CA ASN A 149 -1.10 11.52 -3.96
C ASN A 149 -0.01 11.14 -4.98
N ILE A 150 1.21 11.62 -4.76
CA ILE A 150 2.34 11.43 -5.68
C ILE A 150 2.88 10.00 -5.72
N ARG A 151 2.55 9.15 -4.75
CA ARG A 151 3.18 7.83 -4.57
C ARG A 151 3.04 6.95 -5.80
N ASP A 152 1.83 6.79 -6.33
CA ASP A 152 1.56 5.94 -7.50
C ASP A 152 1.89 6.66 -8.81
N ARG A 153 1.63 7.97 -8.87
CA ARG A 153 1.90 8.78 -10.07
C ARG A 153 3.37 8.87 -10.43
N THR A 154 4.26 8.82 -9.43
CA THR A 154 5.71 8.78 -9.65
C THR A 154 6.14 7.55 -10.45
N TYR A 155 5.38 6.45 -10.35
CA TYR A 155 5.60 5.21 -11.10
C TYR A 155 4.74 5.10 -12.37
N GLY A 156 4.02 6.15 -12.74
CA GLY A 156 3.13 6.14 -13.91
C GLY A 156 1.88 5.27 -13.73
N LEU A 157 1.55 4.89 -12.50
CA LEU A 157 0.35 4.11 -12.20
C LEU A 157 -0.85 5.06 -12.06
N ASP A 158 -1.83 4.91 -12.95
CA ASP A 158 -3.16 5.51 -12.81
C ASP A 158 -4.17 4.43 -12.46
N ARG A 159 -4.85 4.59 -11.32
CA ARG A 159 -5.82 3.64 -10.78
C ARG A 159 -7.26 4.11 -10.92
N LEU A 160 -7.47 5.38 -11.25
CA LEU A 160 -8.80 5.95 -11.40
C LEU A 160 -9.07 6.18 -12.88
N ASP A 161 -9.92 5.33 -13.45
CA ASP A 161 -10.29 5.42 -14.86
C ASP A 161 -10.87 6.79 -15.22
N ASN A 162 -10.42 7.35 -16.34
CA ASN A 162 -10.89 8.66 -16.84
C ASN A 162 -12.42 8.70 -17.03
N SER A 163 -13.05 7.55 -17.32
CA SER A 163 -14.51 7.45 -17.45
C SER A 163 -15.23 7.62 -16.10
N VAL A 164 -14.66 7.10 -15.01
CA VAL A 164 -15.17 7.29 -13.65
C VAL A 164 -15.03 8.75 -13.24
N GLU A 165 -13.90 9.38 -13.54
CA GLU A 165 -13.73 10.82 -13.26
C GLU A 165 -14.72 11.68 -14.03
N ALA A 166 -14.89 11.43 -15.33
CA ALA A 166 -15.86 12.15 -16.13
C ALA A 166 -17.29 12.00 -15.57
N GLN A 167 -17.65 10.79 -15.11
CA GLN A 167 -18.92 10.53 -14.45
C GLN A 167 -19.06 11.35 -13.16
N ILE A 168 -18.04 11.35 -12.29
CA ILE A 168 -18.03 12.13 -11.05
C ILE A 168 -18.19 13.63 -11.36
N SER A 169 -17.39 14.16 -12.30
CA SER A 169 -17.43 15.57 -12.68
C SER A 169 -18.78 15.98 -13.27
N SER A 170 -19.43 15.13 -14.07
CA SER A 170 -20.75 15.44 -14.64
C SER A 170 -21.87 15.58 -13.61
N ARG A 171 -21.67 15.06 -12.38
CA ARG A 171 -22.63 15.11 -11.28
C ARG A 171 -22.41 16.31 -10.35
N MET A 172 -21.36 17.10 -10.57
CA MET A 172 -20.97 18.22 -9.71
C MET A 172 -21.16 19.56 -10.39
N ASP A 173 -21.62 20.55 -9.64
CA ASP A 173 -21.50 21.94 -10.08
C ASP A 173 -20.06 22.46 -9.89
N GLY A 174 -19.69 23.48 -10.66
CA GLY A 174 -18.32 24.01 -10.66
C GLY A 174 -17.89 24.64 -9.33
N ALA A 175 -18.83 25.22 -8.56
CA ALA A 175 -18.51 25.86 -7.29
C ALA A 175 -18.20 24.83 -6.21
N ARG A 176 -19.04 23.78 -6.11
CA ARG A 176 -18.84 22.66 -5.19
C ARG A 176 -17.59 21.87 -5.54
N SER A 177 -17.32 21.64 -6.82
CA SER A 177 -16.07 21.00 -7.28
C SER A 177 -14.83 21.78 -6.80
N ALA A 178 -14.80 23.11 -6.96
CA ALA A 178 -13.67 23.93 -6.48
C ALA A 178 -13.50 23.89 -4.94
N GLN A 179 -14.61 23.82 -4.20
CA GLN A 179 -14.56 23.65 -2.75
C GLN A 179 -13.96 22.30 -2.36
N ILE A 180 -14.40 21.21 -3.01
CA ILE A 180 -13.87 19.87 -2.77
C ILE A 180 -12.38 19.79 -3.07
N GLU A 181 -11.90 20.42 -4.14
CA GLU A 181 -10.47 20.52 -4.45
C GLU A 181 -9.70 21.23 -3.33
N THR A 182 -10.27 22.29 -2.76
CA THR A 182 -9.68 23.01 -1.61
C THR A 182 -9.64 22.13 -0.35
N GLU A 183 -10.70 21.36 -0.08
CA GLU A 183 -10.76 20.42 1.04
C GLU A 183 -9.77 19.26 0.86
N ALA A 184 -9.68 18.68 -0.34
CA ALA A 184 -8.69 17.67 -0.67
C ALA A 184 -7.26 18.24 -0.63
N ALA A 185 -7.11 19.55 -0.84
CA ALA A 185 -5.81 20.21 -0.77
C ALA A 185 -5.18 20.16 0.63
N SER A 186 -6.02 20.17 1.67
CA SER A 186 -5.64 20.13 3.08
C SER A 186 -5.60 18.72 3.67
N PHE A 187 -5.79 17.68 2.86
CA PHE A 187 -5.71 16.30 3.31
C PHE A 187 -4.35 15.99 3.97
N ILE A 188 -4.42 15.43 5.18
CA ILE A 188 -3.27 14.93 5.94
C ILE A 188 -3.54 13.47 6.24
N ALA A 189 -2.57 12.60 5.93
CA ALA A 189 -2.71 11.18 6.20
C ALA A 189 -2.69 10.89 7.71
N GLU A 190 -3.61 10.05 8.17
CA GLU A 190 -3.74 9.61 9.55
C GLU A 190 -3.25 8.17 9.70
N PRO A 191 -2.16 7.90 10.44
CA PRO A 191 -1.67 6.54 10.62
C PRO A 191 -2.74 5.61 11.21
N LEU A 192 -2.78 4.37 10.73
CA LEU A 192 -3.69 3.37 11.29
C LEU A 192 -3.37 3.09 12.76
N ALA A 193 -4.40 3.16 13.61
CA ALA A 193 -4.30 2.72 14.99
C ALA A 193 -4.25 1.18 15.04
N ALA A 194 -3.32 0.65 15.85
CA ALA A 194 -3.33 -0.78 16.16
C ALA A 194 -4.56 -1.13 17.01
N ILE A 195 -5.15 -2.29 16.76
CA ILE A 195 -6.24 -2.84 17.57
C ILE A 195 -5.75 -4.06 18.34
N ALA A 196 -6.41 -4.36 19.46
CA ALA A 196 -6.08 -5.55 20.24
C ALA A 196 -6.32 -6.80 19.40
N THR A 197 -5.24 -7.56 19.16
CA THR A 197 -5.29 -8.80 18.40
C THR A 197 -5.94 -9.89 19.25
N THR A 198 -6.90 -10.62 18.69
CA THR A 198 -7.53 -11.76 19.37
C THR A 198 -6.66 -13.01 19.27
N PRO A 199 -6.84 -14.02 20.15
CA PRO A 199 -6.15 -15.31 20.01
C PRO A 199 -6.36 -15.99 18.65
N ALA A 200 -7.50 -15.75 17.99
CA ALA A 200 -7.79 -16.28 16.66
C ALA A 200 -6.85 -15.74 15.57
N CYS A 201 -6.20 -14.59 15.79
CA CYS A 201 -5.23 -14.02 14.86
C CYS A 201 -3.81 -14.62 15.01
N ALA A 202 -3.53 -15.35 16.10
CA ALA A 202 -2.20 -15.87 16.38
C ALA A 202 -1.57 -16.69 15.23
N PRO A 203 -2.30 -17.53 14.47
CA PRO A 203 -1.75 -18.26 13.33
C PRO A 203 -1.21 -17.34 12.21
N TRP A 204 -1.78 -16.14 12.06
CA TRP A 204 -1.52 -15.26 10.92
C TRP A 204 -0.47 -14.19 11.19
N LEU A 205 -0.37 -13.75 12.45
CA LEU A 205 0.56 -12.69 12.84
C LEU A 205 1.98 -13.22 13.09
N GLY A 206 2.14 -14.55 13.09
CA GLY A 206 3.33 -15.22 13.60
C GLY A 206 3.36 -15.08 15.12
N SER A 207 3.61 -16.17 15.85
CA SER A 207 3.99 -15.98 17.24
C SER A 207 5.24 -15.09 17.23
N PRO A 208 5.28 -13.98 18.00
CA PRO A 208 6.54 -13.28 18.21
C PRO A 208 7.48 -14.37 18.67
N ARG A 209 8.49 -14.71 17.85
CA ARG A 209 9.44 -15.77 18.16
C ARG A 209 9.92 -15.45 19.56
N SER A 210 9.38 -16.17 20.56
CA SER A 210 9.68 -15.94 21.96
C SER A 210 11.18 -16.13 22.01
N GLY A 211 11.85 -15.00 22.19
CA GLY A 211 13.21 -14.84 21.71
C GLY A 211 14.04 -15.96 22.27
N ARG A 212 14.56 -16.83 21.40
CA ARG A 212 15.76 -17.64 21.56
C ARG A 212 16.27 -17.65 23.01
N GLN A 213 15.49 -18.24 23.90
CA GLN A 213 15.76 -18.18 25.33
C GLN A 213 16.77 -19.28 25.57
N GLY A 214 18.05 -18.91 25.63
CA GLY A 214 19.11 -19.82 25.98
C GLY A 214 19.87 -20.43 24.80
N GLY A 215 20.50 -19.58 23.98
CA GLY A 215 21.82 -19.94 23.45
C GLY A 215 22.86 -19.94 24.58
N ARG A 216 22.75 -20.86 25.55
CA ARG A 216 23.88 -21.27 26.41
C ARG A 216 24.24 -22.67 25.96
N GLY A 217 25.45 -22.83 25.44
CA GLY A 217 25.94 -24.10 24.90
C GLY A 217 26.67 -23.97 23.56
N ARG A 218 27.40 -22.88 23.33
CA ARG A 218 28.62 -22.96 22.51
C ARG A 218 29.79 -22.98 23.48
N ASP A 219 29.86 -24.07 24.26
CA ASP A 219 31.10 -24.44 24.90
C ASP A 219 32.10 -24.71 23.77
N GLY A 220 33.12 -23.85 23.76
CA GLY A 220 34.23 -23.97 22.86
C GLY A 220 35.06 -25.18 23.23
N SER A 221 34.99 -26.22 22.41
CA SER A 221 36.02 -27.24 22.33
C SER A 221 35.82 -28.07 21.08
N ASP A 222 36.08 -27.49 19.92
CA ASP A 222 36.76 -28.28 18.89
C ASP A 222 37.52 -27.38 17.91
N ARG A 223 38.78 -27.14 18.27
CA ARG A 223 39.84 -26.75 17.34
C ARG A 223 40.15 -27.98 16.48
N GLY A 224 39.35 -28.22 15.45
CA GLY A 224 39.73 -29.06 14.33
C GLY A 224 40.50 -28.20 13.32
N GLU A 225 41.82 -28.28 13.35
CA GLU A 225 42.72 -27.83 12.28
C GLU A 225 42.15 -28.20 10.91
N ARG A 226 41.94 -27.20 10.04
CA ARG A 226 41.80 -27.46 8.61
C ARG A 226 43.02 -26.89 7.90
N PRO A 227 43.89 -27.75 7.36
CA PRO A 227 45.15 -27.34 6.76
C PRO A 227 44.91 -26.59 5.44
N GLY A 228 45.84 -25.70 5.13
CA GLY A 228 45.82 -24.86 3.96
C GLY A 228 45.70 -25.62 2.64
N GLY A 229 44.94 -25.00 1.74
CA GLY A 229 45.02 -25.16 0.29
C GLY A 229 44.35 -23.90 -0.27
N GLY A 230 45.03 -23.01 -0.99
CA GLY A 230 45.94 -23.29 -2.09
C GLY A 230 45.10 -23.48 -3.35
N GLY A 231 44.86 -22.42 -4.13
CA GLY A 231 44.09 -22.48 -5.37
C GLY A 231 43.59 -21.09 -5.79
N ARG A 232 44.45 -20.19 -6.31
CA ARG A 232 44.77 -20.02 -7.74
C ARG A 232 43.55 -19.87 -8.66
N GLY A 233 43.45 -18.67 -9.22
CA GLY A 233 43.34 -18.44 -10.68
C GLY A 233 41.97 -18.68 -11.32
N GLY A 234 41.37 -17.61 -11.83
CA GLY A 234 40.15 -17.70 -12.64
C GLY A 234 39.80 -16.39 -13.32
N SER A 235 40.74 -15.84 -14.10
CA SER A 235 40.49 -14.83 -15.12
C SER A 235 39.77 -15.44 -16.33
N GLY A 236 38.69 -14.80 -16.78
CA GLY A 236 37.98 -15.11 -18.04
C GLY A 236 36.50 -14.78 -17.86
N GLY A 237 35.95 -13.69 -18.39
CA GLY A 237 36.05 -13.25 -19.77
C GLY A 237 34.84 -13.80 -20.52
N ARG A 238 33.83 -12.96 -20.78
CA ARG A 238 33.03 -13.09 -22.00
C ARG A 238 32.25 -11.82 -22.36
N PRO A 239 32.41 -11.33 -23.60
CA PRO A 239 31.58 -10.31 -24.23
C PRO A 239 30.49 -10.95 -25.11
N GLY A 240 29.49 -10.15 -25.48
CA GLY A 240 28.75 -10.30 -26.75
C GLY A 240 27.32 -10.83 -26.62
N GLY A 241 26.39 -10.04 -27.15
CA GLY A 241 24.96 -10.30 -27.30
C GLY A 241 24.23 -9.00 -27.55
#